data_AF-A0A1I4BEV6-F1
#
_entry.id   AF-A0A1I4BEV6-F1
#
_cell.length_a   1.000
_cell.length_b   1.000
_cell.length_c   1.000
_cell.angle_alpha   90.00
_cell.angle_beta   90.00
_cell.angle_gamma   90.00
#
_symmetry.space_group_name_H-M   'P 1'
#
loop_
_entity.id
_entity.type
_entity.pdbx_description
1 polymer ?
#
loop_
_entity_poly.entity_id
_entity_poly.type
_entity_poly.pdbx_seq_one_letter_code
_entity_poly.pdbx_strand_id
1 'polypeptide(L)'
;MPEYQRGYSWTDDQLEDMWIDLIQLAEDQDLSSHFLGQVVVHYENTENRWYIIDGQQRTSTSIILLDAFRMLLDYLHEKNNNEDAKIDADDITTKYIGRVTQKRQDQRLILGDLDKKIFKETIQVRGNEYYKT
;
A
#
# COMPACT_ATOMS: atom_id res chain seq x y z
N MET A 1 -12.40 2.65 -2.62
CA MET A 1 -13.32 2.20 -1.54
C MET A 1 -14.52 3.13 -1.54
N PRO A 2 -15.73 2.64 -1.20
CA PRO A 2 -16.91 3.49 -1.14
C PRO A 2 -16.73 4.66 -0.15
N GLU A 3 -17.33 5.81 -0.46
CA GLU A 3 -17.16 7.04 0.34
C GLU A 3 -17.73 6.93 1.76
N TYR A 4 -18.83 6.17 1.90
CA TYR A 4 -19.51 5.91 3.17
C TYR A 4 -18.79 4.90 4.08
N GLN A 5 -17.60 4.43 3.70
CA GLN A 5 -16.85 3.48 4.52
C GLN A 5 -16.25 4.13 5.75
N ARG A 6 -16.15 3.35 6.83
CA ARG A 6 -15.44 3.79 8.03
C ARG A 6 -13.97 4.04 7.72
N GLY A 7 -13.37 4.95 8.48
CA GLY A 7 -11.95 5.22 8.38
C GLY A 7 -11.09 4.02 8.80
N TYR A 8 -9.80 4.12 8.53
CA TYR A 8 -8.81 3.15 8.96
C TYR A 8 -8.83 3.04 10.49
N SER A 9 -8.93 1.82 10.98
CA SER A 9 -9.23 1.54 12.39
C SER A 9 -8.53 0.29 12.93
N TRP A 10 -7.57 -0.25 12.18
CA TRP A 10 -6.73 -1.32 12.72
C TRP A 10 -5.79 -0.74 13.78
N THR A 11 -5.71 -1.43 14.91
CA THR A 11 -4.85 -1.16 16.05
C THR A 11 -3.66 -2.11 16.05
N ASP A 12 -2.77 -1.94 17.03
CA ASP A 12 -1.56 -2.75 17.19
C ASP A 12 -1.86 -4.25 17.17
N ASP A 13 -2.92 -4.72 17.84
CA ASP A 13 -3.32 -6.14 17.84
C ASP A 13 -3.47 -6.72 16.41
N GLN A 14 -4.21 -6.04 15.51
CA GLN A 14 -4.39 -6.56 14.14
C GLN A 14 -3.13 -6.41 13.29
N LEU A 15 -2.30 -5.41 13.59
CA LEU A 15 -1.02 -5.22 12.93
C LEU A 15 -0.02 -6.30 13.33
N GLU A 16 -0.01 -6.68 14.61
CA GLU A 16 0.82 -7.75 15.16
C GLU A 16 0.43 -9.10 14.56
N ASP A 17 -0.86 -9.42 14.50
CA ASP A 17 -1.36 -10.63 13.84
C ASP A 17 -0.88 -10.72 12.38
N MET A 18 -1.08 -9.64 11.61
CA MET A 18 -0.64 -9.58 10.21
C MET A 18 0.89 -9.72 10.09
N TRP A 19 1.64 -9.14 11.03
CA TRP A 19 3.10 -9.19 11.02
C TRP A 19 3.63 -10.58 11.35
N ILE A 20 3.04 -11.27 12.33
CA ILE A 20 3.37 -12.65 12.69
C ILE A 20 3.15 -13.57 11.49
N ASP A 21 2.02 -13.43 10.80
CA ASP A 21 1.72 -14.19 9.58
C ASP A 21 2.79 -14.00 8.50
N LEU A 22 3.28 -12.77 8.31
CA LEU A 22 4.34 -12.46 7.34
C LEU A 22 5.69 -13.05 7.74
N ILE A 23 6.03 -13.04 9.03
CA ILE A 23 7.27 -13.67 9.52
C ILE A 23 7.23 -15.17 9.29
N GLN A 24 6.11 -15.82 9.65
CA GLN A 24 5.95 -17.27 9.46
C GLN A 24 6.13 -17.66 7.99
N LEU A 25 5.55 -16.88 7.08
CA LEU A 25 5.74 -17.03 5.63
C LEU A 25 7.18 -16.87 5.16
N ALA A 26 7.94 -15.95 5.76
CA ALA A 26 9.32 -15.69 5.38
C ALA A 26 10.29 -16.76 5.91
N GLU A 27 9.99 -17.34 7.07
CA GLU A 27 10.84 -18.32 7.74
C GLU A 27 10.56 -19.77 7.33
N ASP A 28 9.30 -20.11 7.02
CA ASP A 28 8.90 -21.46 6.64
C ASP A 28 9.06 -21.68 5.13
N GLN A 29 10.17 -22.32 4.76
CA GLN A 29 10.49 -22.65 3.36
C GLN A 29 9.52 -23.66 2.73
N ASP A 30 8.78 -24.43 3.54
CA ASP A 30 7.76 -25.37 3.05
C ASP A 30 6.40 -24.67 2.83
N LEU A 31 6.21 -23.48 3.41
CA LEU A 31 4.99 -22.68 3.27
C LEU A 31 5.03 -21.81 2.00
N SER A 32 4.68 -22.41 0.86
CA SER A 32 4.64 -21.70 -0.43
C SER A 32 3.57 -20.60 -0.55
N SER A 33 2.58 -20.54 0.35
CA SER A 33 1.52 -19.54 0.32
C SER A 33 0.80 -19.42 1.66
N HIS A 34 0.24 -18.23 1.94
CA HIS A 34 -0.60 -17.97 3.11
C HIS A 34 -1.88 -17.24 2.69
N PHE A 35 -2.96 -17.55 3.40
CA PHE A 35 -4.25 -16.93 3.15
C PHE A 35 -4.44 -15.71 4.06
N LEU A 36 -4.25 -14.52 3.49
CA LEU A 36 -4.47 -13.24 4.18
C LEU A 36 -5.96 -12.83 4.28
N GLY A 37 -6.88 -13.75 4.01
CA GLY A 37 -8.32 -13.46 3.98
C GLY A 37 -8.85 -13.06 2.60
N GLN A 38 -10.18 -13.01 2.49
CA GLN A 38 -10.87 -12.62 1.26
C GLN A 38 -10.95 -11.09 1.08
N VAL A 39 -11.02 -10.63 -0.16
CA VAL A 39 -11.37 -9.26 -0.51
C VAL A 39 -12.63 -9.32 -1.38
N VAL A 40 -13.71 -8.70 -0.93
CA VAL A 40 -14.97 -8.67 -1.69
C VAL A 40 -15.01 -7.39 -2.49
N VAL A 41 -15.22 -7.51 -3.79
CA VAL A 41 -15.23 -6.36 -4.71
C VAL A 41 -16.54 -6.27 -5.49
N HIS A 42 -16.91 -5.04 -5.84
CA HIS A 42 -18.02 -4.72 -6.71
C HIS A 42 -17.52 -3.85 -7.86
N TYR A 43 -17.87 -4.18 -9.09
CA TYR A 43 -17.54 -3.39 -10.26
C TYR A 43 -18.68 -2.43 -10.60
N GLU A 44 -18.38 -1.14 -10.66
CA GLU A 44 -19.29 -0.08 -11.06
C GLU A 44 -19.06 0.27 -12.53
N ASN A 45 -20.06 -0.02 -13.36
CA ASN A 45 -19.98 0.18 -14.81
C ASN A 45 -19.89 1.66 -15.19
N THR A 46 -20.59 2.53 -14.46
CA THR A 46 -20.67 3.97 -14.79
C THR A 46 -19.35 4.68 -14.57
N GLU A 47 -18.60 4.30 -13.55
CA GLU A 47 -17.28 4.85 -13.24
C GLU A 47 -16.13 4.04 -13.85
N ASN A 48 -16.40 2.85 -14.37
CA ASN A 48 -15.41 1.86 -14.80
C ASN A 48 -14.37 1.59 -13.69
N ARG A 49 -14.85 1.31 -12.47
CA ARG A 49 -14.01 1.15 -11.27
C ARG A 49 -14.46 -0.03 -10.41
N TRP A 50 -13.50 -0.60 -9.70
CA TRP A 50 -13.74 -1.60 -8.66
C TRP A 50 -13.80 -0.95 -7.28
N TYR A 51 -14.82 -1.32 -6.52
CA TYR A 51 -15.02 -0.96 -5.12
C TYR A 51 -14.76 -2.16 -4.23
N ILE A 52 -13.86 -1.99 -3.27
CA ILE A 52 -13.67 -2.97 -2.20
C ILE A 52 -14.81 -2.78 -1.19
N ILE A 53 -15.66 -3.79 -1.03
CA ILE A 53 -16.79 -3.82 -0.12
C ILE A 53 -16.40 -4.42 1.23
N ASP A 54 -15.53 -5.44 1.23
CA ASP A 54 -14.94 -6.07 2.42
C ASP A 54 -13.43 -6.33 2.20
N GLY A 55 -12.66 -6.38 3.29
CA GLY A 55 -11.20 -6.48 3.26
C GLY A 55 -10.47 -5.15 3.09
N GLN A 56 -11.14 -4.05 3.42
CA GLN A 56 -10.61 -2.69 3.28
C GLN A 56 -9.39 -2.44 4.13
N GLN A 57 -9.46 -2.70 5.45
CA GLN A 57 -8.32 -2.45 6.33
C GLN A 57 -7.10 -3.26 5.90
N ARG A 58 -7.27 -4.57 5.66
CA ARG A 58 -6.21 -5.45 5.13
C ARG A 58 -5.56 -4.86 3.89
N THR A 59 -6.36 -4.45 2.91
CA THR A 59 -5.84 -3.91 1.65
C THR A 59 -5.09 -2.60 1.87
N SER A 60 -5.64 -1.69 2.68
CA SER A 60 -4.97 -0.44 3.03
C SER A 60 -3.64 -0.69 3.72
N THR A 61 -3.60 -1.58 4.72
CA THR A 61 -2.38 -1.93 5.46
C THR A 61 -1.34 -2.57 4.55
N SER A 62 -1.73 -3.46 3.63
CA SER A 62 -0.80 -4.03 2.66
C SER A 62 -0.16 -2.97 1.77
N ILE A 63 -0.91 -1.96 1.33
CA ILE A 63 -0.33 -0.86 0.54
C ILE A 63 0.57 0.04 1.41
N ILE A 64 0.22 0.29 2.67
CA ILE A 64 1.08 1.02 3.62
C ILE A 64 2.40 0.27 3.84
N LEU A 65 2.36 -1.06 4.00
CA LEU A 65 3.55 -1.87 4.16
C LEU A 65 4.45 -1.83 2.90
N LEU A 66 3.85 -1.94 1.71
CA LEU A 66 4.58 -1.78 0.45
C LEU A 66 5.24 -0.40 0.33
N ASP A 67 4.60 0.65 0.86
CA ASP A 67 5.21 1.98 0.91
C ASP A 67 6.43 2.03 1.84
N ALA A 68 6.36 1.37 3.00
CA ALA A 68 7.51 1.26 3.90
C ALA A 68 8.69 0.53 3.23
N PHE A 69 8.43 -0.55 2.49
CA PHE A 69 9.46 -1.23 1.71
C PHE A 69 10.03 -0.34 0.60
N ARG A 70 9.18 0.38 -0.12
CA ARG A 70 9.61 1.37 -1.12
C ARG A 70 10.56 2.40 -0.51
N MET A 71 10.21 2.95 0.66
CA MET A 71 11.05 3.93 1.36
C MET A 71 12.40 3.35 1.78
N LEU A 72 12.40 2.13 2.32
CA LEU A 72 13.64 1.44 2.67
C LEU A 72 14.54 1.22 1.45
N LEU A 73 13.95 0.82 0.31
CA LEU A 73 14.68 0.61 -0.94
C LEU A 73 15.25 1.92 -1.51
N ASP A 74 14.47 3.03 -1.50
CA ASP A 74 15.00 4.35 -1.88
C ASP A 74 16.17 4.76 -0.96
N TYR A 75 16.06 4.52 0.36
CA TYR A 75 17.16 4.79 1.30
C TYR A 75 18.42 3.96 1.00
N LEU A 76 18.26 2.67 0.67
CA LEU A 76 19.38 1.80 0.31
C LEU A 76 20.04 2.24 -1.00
N HIS A 77 19.25 2.71 -1.98
CA HIS A 77 19.77 3.33 -3.19
C HIS A 77 20.59 4.57 -2.87
N GLU A 78 20.05 5.51 -2.09
CA GLU A 78 20.75 6.76 -1.73
C GLU A 78 22.05 6.51 -0.95
N LYS A 79 22.04 5.55 -0.02
CA LYS A 79 23.18 5.26 0.85
C LYS A 79 24.31 4.51 0.14
N ASN A 80 23.95 3.54 -0.70
CA ASN A 80 24.91 2.56 -1.25
C ASN A 80 25.06 2.67 -2.77
N ASN A 81 24.39 3.63 -3.42
CA ASN A 81 24.23 3.70 -4.88
C ASN A 81 23.74 2.37 -5.48
N ASN A 82 22.79 1.73 -4.80
CA ASN A 82 22.22 0.46 -5.23
C ASN A 82 21.12 0.70 -6.28
N GLU A 83 21.42 0.44 -7.54
CA GLU A 83 20.47 0.62 -8.65
C GLU A 83 19.34 -0.40 -8.65
N ASP A 84 19.59 -1.64 -8.21
CA ASP A 84 18.55 -2.68 -8.12
C ASP A 84 17.48 -2.26 -7.10
N ALA A 85 17.89 -1.74 -5.95
CA ALA A 85 16.96 -1.21 -4.96
C ALA A 85 16.10 -0.06 -5.54
N LYS A 86 16.69 0.77 -6.41
CA LYS A 86 15.94 1.84 -7.07
C LYS A 86 14.89 1.30 -8.03
N ILE A 87 15.25 0.31 -8.83
CA ILE A 87 14.36 -0.38 -9.76
C ILE A 87 13.19 -1.01 -9.00
N ASP A 88 13.48 -1.74 -7.91
CA ASP A 88 12.46 -2.38 -7.09
C ASP A 88 11.49 -1.37 -6.45
N ALA A 89 12.00 -0.24 -5.96
CA ALA A 89 11.17 0.84 -5.41
C ALA A 89 10.24 1.46 -6.47
N ASP A 90 10.72 1.64 -7.69
CA ASP A 90 9.93 2.13 -8.81
C ASP A 90 8.90 1.10 -9.29
N ASP A 91 9.23 -0.19 -9.25
CA ASP A 91 8.32 -1.29 -9.53
C ASP A 91 7.16 -1.34 -8.53
N ILE A 92 7.45 -1.25 -7.22
CA ILE A 92 6.41 -1.16 -6.18
C ILE A 92 5.49 0.03 -6.45
N THR A 93 6.06 1.19 -6.79
CA THR A 93 5.30 2.40 -7.07
C THR A 93 4.37 2.21 -8.26
N THR A 94 4.87 1.69 -9.37
CA THR A 94 4.13 1.62 -10.63
C THR A 94 3.07 0.51 -10.64
N LYS A 95 3.38 -0.63 -10.01
CA LYS A 95 2.50 -1.81 -9.98
C LYS A 95 1.41 -1.69 -8.92
N TYR A 96 1.74 -1.23 -7.71
CA TYR A 96 0.84 -1.39 -6.55
C TYR A 96 0.33 -0.08 -5.93
N ILE A 97 1.16 0.98 -5.87
CA ILE A 97 0.78 2.22 -5.16
C ILE A 97 0.12 3.25 -6.10
N GLY A 98 0.72 3.45 -7.27
CA GLY A 98 0.44 4.57 -8.17
C GLY A 98 1.38 5.75 -7.94
N ARG A 99 1.35 6.72 -8.85
CA ARG A 99 2.16 7.94 -8.81
C ARG A 99 1.31 9.17 -9.08
N VAL A 100 1.22 10.04 -8.08
CA VAL A 100 0.54 11.32 -8.17
C VAL A 100 1.57 12.44 -8.29
N THR A 101 1.47 13.25 -9.35
CA THR A 101 2.25 14.46 -9.60
C THR A 101 1.32 15.54 -10.19
N GLN A 102 1.85 16.74 -10.46
CA GLN A 102 1.10 17.79 -11.17
C GLN A 102 0.62 17.33 -12.57
N LYS A 103 1.35 16.42 -13.22
CA LYS A 103 1.06 15.96 -14.59
C LYS A 103 0.42 14.56 -14.66
N ARG A 104 0.46 13.79 -13.57
CA ARG A 104 0.01 12.39 -13.52
C ARG A 104 -0.87 12.17 -12.30
N GLN A 105 -2.05 11.59 -12.49
CA GLN A 105 -2.97 11.22 -11.41
C GLN A 105 -3.22 9.71 -11.48
N ASP A 106 -2.17 8.92 -11.25
CA ASP A 106 -2.25 7.47 -11.27
C ASP A 106 -2.36 6.94 -9.84
N GLN A 107 -3.54 6.48 -9.45
CA GLN A 107 -3.82 5.93 -8.12
C GLN A 107 -4.31 4.50 -8.29
N ARG A 108 -3.61 3.53 -7.67
CA ARG A 108 -4.02 2.11 -7.71
C ARG A 108 -5.07 1.79 -6.65
N LEU A 109 -5.03 2.51 -5.53
CA LEU A 109 -6.02 2.45 -4.45
C LEU A 109 -6.48 3.87 -4.10
N ILE A 110 -7.78 4.02 -3.88
CA ILE A 110 -8.41 5.25 -3.37
C ILE A 110 -9.23 4.85 -2.15
N LEU A 111 -8.93 5.41 -0.98
CA LEU A 111 -9.66 5.14 0.26
C LEU A 111 -11.00 5.89 0.33
N GLY A 112 -11.81 5.56 1.33
CA GLY A 112 -13.03 6.30 1.67
C GLY A 112 -12.74 7.73 2.12
N ASP A 113 -13.75 8.57 2.20
CA ASP A 113 -13.58 10.03 2.28
C ASP A 113 -12.75 10.52 3.47
N LEU A 114 -12.84 9.81 4.60
CA LEU A 114 -12.10 10.16 5.82
C LEU A 114 -10.58 10.11 5.63
N ASP A 115 -10.07 9.08 4.93
CA ASP A 115 -8.63 8.84 4.79
C ASP A 115 -8.10 9.14 3.39
N LYS A 116 -8.98 9.36 2.41
CA LYS A 116 -8.63 9.57 0.99
C LYS A 116 -7.53 10.62 0.81
N LYS A 117 -7.64 11.74 1.52
CA LYS A 117 -6.69 12.85 1.41
C LYS A 117 -5.32 12.49 2.00
N ILE A 118 -5.29 12.07 3.26
CA ILE A 118 -4.03 11.77 3.95
C ILE A 118 -3.29 10.62 3.27
N PHE A 119 -4.01 9.57 2.86
CA PHE A 119 -3.43 8.44 2.13
C PHE A 119 -2.78 8.89 0.82
N LYS A 120 -3.47 9.73 0.04
CA LYS A 120 -2.94 10.27 -1.20
C LYS A 120 -1.67 11.10 -0.96
N GLU A 121 -1.72 12.02 0.00
CA GLU A 121 -0.64 12.97 0.27
C GLU A 121 0.60 12.31 0.89
N THR A 122 0.43 11.31 1.75
CA THR A 122 1.53 10.63 2.45
C THR A 122 2.17 9.53 1.60
N ILE A 123 1.37 8.73 0.90
CA ILE A 123 1.84 7.49 0.25
C ILE A 123 2.03 7.67 -1.27
N GLN A 124 1.07 8.33 -1.93
CA GLN A 124 0.99 8.34 -3.40
C GLN A 124 1.63 9.57 -4.07
N VAL A 125 1.80 10.67 -3.34
CA VAL A 125 2.50 11.87 -3.81
C VAL A 125 3.99 11.73 -3.52
N ARG A 126 4.83 11.70 -4.57
CA ARG A 126 6.29 11.81 -4.42
C ARG A 126 6.72 13.27 -4.43
N GLY A 127 7.61 13.64 -3.51
CA GLY A 127 8.24 14.98 -3.45
C GLY A 127 7.87 15.82 -2.23
N ASN A 128 7.18 15.24 -1.24
CA ASN A 128 6.90 15.93 0.01
C ASN A 128 8.09 15.72 0.97
N GLU A 129 8.70 16.81 1.42
CA GLU A 129 9.94 16.87 2.22
C GLU A 129 9.82 16.25 3.63
N TYR A 130 8.74 15.52 3.94
CA TYR A 130 8.46 14.97 5.26
C TYR A 130 9.45 13.88 5.72
N TYR A 131 10.31 13.37 4.83
CA TYR A 131 11.24 12.29 5.15
C TYR A 131 12.72 12.70 5.12
N LYS A 132 13.02 14.00 5.10
CA LYS A 132 14.36 14.49 5.45
C LYS A 132 14.45 14.60 6.98
N THR A 133 14.79 13.52 7.65
CA THR A 133 15.29 13.51 9.03
C THR A 133 16.76 13.14 9.04
#